data_AF-A0A0V8QEY9-F1
#
_entry.id   AF-A0A0V8QEY9-F1
#
_cell.length_a   1.000
_cell.length_b   1.000
_cell.length_c   1.000
_cell.angle_alpha   90.00
_cell.angle_beta   90.00
_cell.angle_gamma   90.00
#
_symmetry.space_group_name_H-M   'P 1'
#
loop_
_entity.id
_entity.type
_entity.pdbx_description
1 polymer ?
#
loop_
_entity_poly.entity_id
_entity_poly.type
_entity_poly.pdbx_seq_one_letter_code
_entity_poly.pdbx_strand_id
1 'polypeptide(L)'
;MKQLKKWILPLLCVVLLAVTAVYAVSESSQEEVLECWKENKKICMKIAEELLENGSTEKTEEMPKGIKEANLWNHRQVDFTCYYKGFGSTAKVKGFYYSKDDEARGYQGASLTFEKERRGLKWTQEDGDNWCYVEKLEDNWYYFEVSF
;
A
#
# COMPACT_ATOMS: atom_id res chain seq x y z
N MET A 1 -13.71 -44.06 0.65
CA MET A 1 -14.67 -42.92 0.57
C MET A 1 -15.24 -42.46 1.92
N LYS A 2 -15.61 -43.33 2.88
CA LYS A 2 -16.18 -42.88 4.18
C LYS A 2 -15.18 -42.17 5.13
N GLN A 3 -13.90 -42.57 5.11
CA GLN A 3 -12.87 -41.95 5.98
C GLN A 3 -12.47 -40.55 5.50
N LEU A 4 -12.49 -40.27 4.19
CA LEU A 4 -12.17 -38.95 3.65
C LEU A 4 -13.16 -37.89 4.15
N LYS A 5 -14.45 -38.21 4.20
CA LYS A 5 -15.52 -37.29 4.62
C LYS A 5 -15.41 -36.83 6.09
N LYS A 6 -14.77 -37.62 6.97
CA LYS A 6 -14.60 -37.27 8.39
C LYS A 6 -13.61 -36.13 8.60
N TRP A 7 -12.66 -35.97 7.68
CA TRP A 7 -11.65 -34.92 7.74
C TRP A 7 -12.05 -33.66 6.95
N ILE A 8 -13.05 -33.75 6.07
CA ILE A 8 -13.50 -32.60 5.26
C ILE A 8 -13.98 -31.46 6.16
N LEU A 9 -14.84 -31.73 7.14
CA LEU A 9 -15.39 -30.69 8.01
C LEU A 9 -14.33 -29.97 8.87
N PRO A 10 -13.46 -30.67 9.63
CA PRO A 10 -12.41 -29.99 10.39
C PRO A 10 -11.40 -29.28 9.47
N LEU A 11 -11.08 -29.84 8.29
CA LEU A 11 -10.18 -29.20 7.35
C LEU A 11 -10.79 -27.93 6.74
N LEU A 12 -12.09 -27.92 6.43
CA LEU A 12 -12.82 -26.71 6.03
C LEU A 12 -12.82 -25.65 7.14
N CYS A 13 -13.02 -26.03 8.41
CA CYS A 13 -12.94 -25.10 9.53
C CYS A 13 -11.55 -24.48 9.67
N VAL A 14 -10.48 -25.28 9.54
CA VAL A 14 -9.10 -24.78 9.60
C VAL A 14 -8.81 -23.82 8.44
N VAL A 15 -9.24 -24.15 7.22
CA VAL A 15 -9.11 -23.25 6.06
C VAL A 15 -9.87 -21.95 6.29
N LEU A 16 -11.10 -22.02 6.79
CA LEU A 16 -11.91 -20.83 7.07
C LEU A 16 -11.23 -19.93 8.11
N LEU A 17 -10.73 -20.51 9.21
CA LEU A 17 -10.00 -19.77 10.25
C LEU A 17 -8.73 -19.12 9.68
N ALA A 18 -7.96 -19.84 8.87
CA ALA A 18 -6.77 -19.29 8.22
C ALA A 18 -7.11 -18.12 7.29
N VAL A 19 -8.17 -18.23 6.48
CA VAL A 19 -8.64 -17.14 5.62
C VAL A 19 -9.04 -15.93 6.46
N THR A 20 -9.83 -16.10 7.52
CA THR A 20 -10.24 -14.98 8.39
C THR A 20 -9.06 -14.29 9.07
N ALA A 21 -8.05 -15.05 9.51
CA ALA A 21 -6.85 -14.48 10.12
C ALA A 21 -6.04 -13.66 9.12
N VAL A 22 -5.90 -14.13 7.87
CA VAL A 22 -5.22 -13.39 6.79
C VAL A 22 -5.95 -12.08 6.48
N TYR A 23 -7.29 -12.11 6.41
CA TYR A 23 -8.08 -10.90 6.21
C TYR A 23 -7.90 -9.90 7.36
N ALA A 24 -7.98 -10.36 8.62
CA ALA A 24 -7.82 -9.49 9.78
C ALA A 24 -6.43 -8.82 9.84
N VAL A 25 -5.36 -9.57 9.53
CA VAL A 25 -4.00 -9.03 9.47
C VAL A 25 -3.87 -8.00 8.35
N SER A 26 -4.47 -8.26 7.19
CA SER A 26 -4.46 -7.31 6.08
C SER A 26 -5.15 -5.99 6.45
N GLU A 27 -6.34 -6.05 7.05
CA GLU A 27 -7.11 -4.88 7.46
C GLU A 27 -6.35 -4.07 8.53
N SER A 28 -5.84 -4.75 9.56
CA SER A 28 -5.04 -4.12 10.62
C SER A 28 -3.82 -3.38 10.06
N SER A 29 -3.12 -3.96 9.07
CA SER A 29 -1.98 -3.27 8.45
C SER A 29 -2.38 -2.08 7.56
N GLN A 30 -3.61 -2.05 7.02
CA GLN A 30 -4.13 -0.84 6.34
C GLN A 30 -4.45 0.24 7.38
N GLU A 31 -5.09 -0.12 8.50
CA GLU A 31 -5.40 0.81 9.59
C GLU A 31 -4.13 1.48 10.16
N GLU A 32 -3.05 0.72 10.37
CA GLU A 32 -1.76 1.25 10.81
C GLU A 32 -1.18 2.31 9.85
N VAL A 33 -1.30 2.08 8.53
CA VAL A 33 -0.85 3.06 7.52
C VAL A 33 -1.74 4.30 7.53
N LEU A 34 -3.05 4.13 7.71
CA LEU A 34 -3.99 5.25 7.78
C LEU A 34 -3.78 6.10 9.05
N GLU A 35 -3.47 5.47 10.18
CA GLU A 35 -3.10 6.17 11.40
C GLU A 35 -1.78 6.93 11.22
N CYS A 36 -0.76 6.27 10.67
CA CYS A 36 0.52 6.89 10.33
C CYS A 36 0.34 8.11 9.40
N TRP A 37 -0.51 8.01 8.37
CA TRP A 37 -0.85 9.14 7.50
C TRP A 37 -1.51 10.28 8.27
N LYS A 38 -2.53 10.00 9.09
CA LYS A 38 -3.24 11.02 9.86
C LYS A 38 -2.34 11.75 10.84
N GLU A 39 -1.49 11.02 11.56
CA GLU A 39 -0.55 11.59 12.53
C GLU A 39 0.50 12.48 11.86
N ASN A 40 0.99 12.09 10.68
CA ASN A 40 2.12 12.74 10.02
C ASN A 40 1.73 13.65 8.84
N LYS A 41 0.43 13.79 8.49
CA LYS A 41 -0.03 14.48 7.27
C LYS A 41 0.63 15.85 7.04
N LYS A 42 0.72 16.68 8.09
CA LYS A 42 1.29 18.04 7.98
C LYS A 42 2.76 18.04 7.62
N ILE A 43 3.55 17.14 8.21
CA ILE A 43 4.98 17.06 7.91
C ILE A 43 5.23 16.36 6.59
N CYS A 44 4.44 15.33 6.25
CA CYS A 44 4.49 14.70 4.93
C CYS A 44 4.13 15.67 3.81
N MET A 45 3.20 16.61 4.02
CA MET A 45 2.91 17.66 3.04
C MET A 45 4.15 18.50 2.73
N LYS A 46 4.88 18.95 3.76
CA LYS A 46 6.12 19.72 3.58
C LYS A 46 7.18 18.92 2.85
N ILE A 47 7.37 17.67 3.24
CA ILE A 47 8.30 16.76 2.57
C ILE A 47 7.92 16.59 1.09
N ALA A 48 6.63 16.43 0.79
CA ALA A 48 6.16 16.31 -0.57
C ALA A 48 6.40 17.58 -1.38
N GLU A 49 6.11 18.75 -0.82
CA GLU A 49 6.38 20.06 -1.43
C GLU A 49 7.88 20.24 -1.73
N GLU A 50 8.74 19.98 -0.76
CA GLU A 50 10.21 20.08 -0.91
C GLU A 50 10.72 19.11 -1.98
N LEU A 51 10.26 17.86 -1.96
CA LEU A 51 10.66 16.87 -2.97
C LEU A 51 10.17 17.27 -4.36
N LEU A 52 8.93 17.76 -4.49
CA LEU A 52 8.38 18.20 -5.77
C LEU A 52 9.08 19.44 -6.33
N GLU A 53 9.57 20.34 -5.47
CA GLU A 53 10.26 21.56 -5.87
C GLU A 53 11.75 21.32 -6.17
N ASN A 54 12.44 20.61 -5.28
CA ASN A 54 13.90 20.54 -5.26
C ASN A 54 14.45 19.17 -5.70
N GLY A 55 13.60 18.15 -5.85
CA GLY A 55 14.01 16.77 -6.14
C GLY A 55 14.72 16.07 -4.98
N SER A 56 14.93 16.76 -3.86
CA SER A 56 15.52 16.23 -2.63
C SER A 56 15.04 17.05 -1.44
N THR A 57 15.03 16.44 -0.25
CA THR A 57 14.81 17.14 1.02
C THR A 57 16.14 17.74 1.49
N GLU A 58 16.16 19.00 1.92
CA GLU A 58 17.36 19.55 2.57
C GLU A 58 17.62 18.80 3.89
N LYS A 59 18.88 18.38 4.12
CA LYS A 59 19.42 17.63 5.28
C LYS A 59 18.42 17.24 6.40
N THR A 60 17.88 16.03 6.26
CA THR A 60 17.46 15.05 7.28
C THR A 60 17.04 15.62 8.65
N GLU A 61 15.80 16.11 8.74
CA GLU A 61 15.01 15.77 9.92
C GLU A 61 14.82 14.24 9.96
N GLU A 62 14.74 13.66 11.15
CA GLU A 62 14.39 12.24 11.29
C GLU A 62 13.07 11.97 10.56
N MET A 63 13.02 10.88 9.78
CA MET A 63 11.80 10.47 9.08
C MET A 63 10.66 10.35 10.09
N PRO A 64 9.45 10.89 9.81
CA PRO A 64 8.35 10.85 10.76
C PRO A 64 8.05 9.43 11.21
N LYS A 65 7.65 9.27 12.48
CA LYS A 65 7.41 7.95 13.09
C LYS A 65 6.45 7.14 12.23
N GLY A 66 6.84 5.90 11.92
CA GLY A 66 6.04 4.97 11.11
C GLY A 66 6.26 5.10 9.61
N ILE A 67 7.08 6.06 9.16
CA ILE A 67 7.52 6.19 7.78
C ILE A 67 8.98 5.72 7.68
N LYS A 68 9.26 4.87 6.70
CA LYS A 68 10.60 4.30 6.46
C LYS A 68 11.39 5.10 5.43
N GLU A 69 10.69 5.61 4.42
CA GLU A 69 11.28 6.34 3.30
C GLU A 69 10.23 7.25 2.65
N ALA A 70 10.71 8.33 2.04
CA ALA A 70 9.94 9.23 1.19
C ALA A 70 10.68 9.41 -0.14
N ASN A 71 10.04 9.10 -1.26
CA ASN A 71 10.69 9.10 -2.57
C ASN A 71 9.86 9.84 -3.63
N LEU A 72 10.50 10.73 -4.39
CA LEU A 72 9.88 11.37 -5.54
C LEU A 72 9.94 10.45 -6.76
N TRP A 73 8.80 10.28 -7.41
CA TRP A 73 8.64 9.57 -8.67
C TRP A 73 8.01 10.49 -9.70
N ASN A 74 8.39 10.28 -10.97
CA ASN A 74 7.85 10.94 -12.17
C ASN A 74 7.66 12.48 -12.07
N HIS A 75 8.38 13.15 -11.17
CA HIS A 75 8.26 14.57 -10.81
C HIS A 75 6.88 15.00 -10.29
N ARG A 76 6.00 14.05 -9.93
CA ARG A 76 4.58 14.35 -9.64
C ARG A 76 4.00 13.51 -8.51
N GLN A 77 4.69 12.45 -8.08
CA GLN A 77 4.24 11.58 -6.98
C GLN A 77 5.32 11.46 -5.91
N VAL A 78 4.94 11.58 -4.65
CA VAL A 78 5.84 11.34 -3.51
C VAL A 78 5.31 10.19 -2.68
N ASP A 79 6.01 9.06 -2.71
CA ASP A 79 5.65 7.84 -1.99
C ASP A 79 6.23 7.88 -0.57
N PHE A 80 5.39 7.66 0.43
CA PHE A 80 5.78 7.45 1.83
C PHE A 80 5.56 5.99 2.20
N THR A 81 6.63 5.21 2.25
CA THR A 81 6.56 3.78 2.61
C THR A 81 6.48 3.63 4.11
N CYS A 82 5.45 2.95 4.62
CA CYS A 82 5.30 2.66 6.05
C CYS A 82 5.63 1.20 6.37
N TYR A 83 5.33 0.30 5.44
CA TYR A 83 5.45 -1.14 5.62
C TYR A 83 6.21 -1.76 4.46
N TYR A 84 7.10 -2.69 4.81
CA TYR A 84 7.82 -3.52 3.86
C TYR A 84 8.01 -4.90 4.48
N LYS A 85 7.60 -5.96 3.77
CA LYS A 85 7.81 -7.35 4.17
C LYS A 85 8.11 -8.21 2.95
N GLY A 86 9.06 -9.13 3.05
CA GLY A 86 9.47 -10.00 1.94
C GLY A 86 10.74 -9.50 1.24
N PHE A 87 11.14 -10.17 0.17
CA PHE A 87 12.33 -9.82 -0.61
C PHE A 87 12.13 -10.16 -2.08
N GLY A 88 12.56 -9.28 -2.99
CA GLY A 88 12.40 -9.47 -4.43
C GLY A 88 10.93 -9.66 -4.83
N SER A 89 10.65 -10.68 -5.64
CA SER A 89 9.32 -11.05 -6.16
C SER A 89 8.38 -11.70 -5.13
N THR A 90 8.54 -11.33 -3.86
CA THR A 90 7.62 -11.70 -2.77
C THR A 90 7.36 -10.51 -1.86
N ALA A 91 7.91 -9.34 -2.22
CA ALA A 91 7.84 -8.15 -1.42
C ALA A 91 6.43 -7.59 -1.43
N LYS A 92 5.95 -7.25 -0.24
CA LYS A 92 4.74 -6.48 -0.03
C LYS A 92 5.11 -5.14 0.57
N VAL A 93 4.63 -4.09 -0.07
CA VAL A 93 4.88 -2.71 0.34
C VAL A 93 3.55 -2.02 0.56
N LYS A 94 3.44 -1.29 1.68
CA LYS A 94 2.27 -0.45 1.97
C LYS A 94 2.73 0.93 2.38
N GLY A 95 1.92 1.92 2.04
CA GLY A 95 2.17 3.30 2.38
C GLY A 95 1.07 4.20 1.88
N PHE A 96 1.39 5.47 1.78
CA PHE A 96 0.55 6.46 1.15
C PHE A 96 1.40 7.35 0.26
N TYR A 97 0.79 8.04 -0.69
CA TYR A 97 1.49 8.98 -1.54
C TYR A 97 0.74 10.29 -1.69
N TYR A 98 1.51 11.34 -1.94
CA TYR A 98 1.00 12.62 -2.43
C TYR A 98 1.08 12.64 -3.96
N SER A 99 -0.02 13.01 -4.61
CA SER A 99 -0.12 13.18 -6.06
C SER A 99 -0.34 14.65 -6.39
N LYS A 100 0.60 15.28 -7.11
CA LYS A 100 0.56 16.71 -7.45
C LYS A 100 -0.69 17.13 -8.21
N ASP A 101 -1.23 16.26 -9.05
CA ASP A 101 -2.38 16.54 -9.92
C ASP A 101 -3.63 15.77 -9.55
N ASP A 102 -3.61 15.14 -8.38
CA ASP A 102 -4.76 14.44 -7.84
C ASP A 102 -5.24 13.24 -8.67
N GLU A 103 -4.30 12.55 -9.30
CA GLU A 103 -4.57 11.35 -10.09
C GLU A 103 -4.01 10.09 -9.43
N ALA A 104 -4.86 9.06 -9.39
CA ALA A 104 -4.47 7.75 -8.90
C ALA A 104 -3.42 7.11 -9.83
N ARG A 105 -2.32 6.66 -9.23
CA ARG A 105 -1.20 5.98 -9.91
C ARG A 105 -0.74 4.80 -9.09
N GLY A 106 -0.07 3.87 -9.75
CA GLY A 106 0.56 2.74 -9.10
C GLY A 106 1.75 3.14 -8.24
N TYR A 107 2.28 2.16 -7.50
CA TYR A 107 3.52 2.29 -6.76
C TYR A 107 4.65 2.85 -7.63
N GLN A 108 5.49 3.73 -7.09
CA GLN A 108 6.58 4.40 -7.81
C GLN A 108 6.14 5.20 -9.04
N GLY A 109 4.90 5.73 -9.02
CA GLY A 109 4.36 6.55 -10.09
C GLY A 109 3.99 5.79 -11.37
N ALA A 110 3.81 4.46 -11.28
CA ALA A 110 3.46 3.62 -12.42
C ALA A 110 2.09 4.02 -13.02
N SER A 111 2.04 4.16 -14.34
CA SER A 111 0.80 4.37 -15.08
C SER A 111 0.12 3.03 -15.31
N LEU A 112 -0.90 2.72 -14.52
CA LEU A 112 -1.63 1.45 -14.57
C LEU A 112 -3.07 1.66 -15.03
N THR A 113 -3.60 0.69 -15.77
CA THR A 113 -5.04 0.64 -16.07
C THR A 113 -5.73 -0.04 -14.91
N PHE A 114 -6.38 0.74 -14.06
CA PHE A 114 -7.05 0.23 -12.88
C PHE A 114 -8.49 -0.18 -13.16
N GLU A 115 -8.95 -1.18 -12.41
CA GLU A 115 -10.35 -1.53 -12.27
C GLU A 115 -10.85 -1.14 -10.88
N LYS A 116 -12.15 -0.89 -10.74
CA LYS A 116 -12.74 -0.55 -9.45
C LYS A 116 -12.79 -1.79 -8.55
N GLU A 117 -12.25 -1.68 -7.35
CA GLU A 117 -12.22 -2.74 -6.34
C GLU A 117 -12.52 -2.14 -4.96
N ARG A 118 -13.57 -2.64 -4.29
CA ARG A 118 -14.01 -2.13 -2.97
C ARG A 118 -14.20 -0.60 -2.98
N ARG A 119 -13.46 0.12 -2.14
CA ARG A 119 -13.45 1.60 -2.02
C ARG A 119 -12.40 2.25 -2.93
N GLY A 120 -11.54 1.48 -3.57
CA GLY A 120 -10.41 1.95 -4.33
C GLY A 120 -10.35 1.38 -5.74
N LEU A 121 -9.12 1.26 -6.21
CA LEU A 121 -8.74 0.87 -7.55
C LEU A 121 -7.70 -0.22 -7.45
N LYS A 122 -7.81 -1.24 -8.29
CA LYS A 122 -6.87 -2.36 -8.32
C LYS A 122 -6.39 -2.62 -9.72
N TRP A 123 -5.10 -2.90 -9.83
CA TRP A 123 -4.47 -3.45 -11.00
C TRP A 123 -3.88 -4.80 -10.64
N THR A 124 -4.01 -5.75 -11.55
CA THR A 124 -3.37 -7.07 -11.49
C THR A 124 -2.62 -7.30 -12.79
N GLN A 125 -1.44 -7.89 -12.70
CA GLN A 125 -0.69 -8.29 -13.89
C GLN A 125 -1.44 -9.39 -14.64
N GLU A 126 -1.50 -9.30 -15.97
CA GLU A 126 -2.21 -10.27 -16.81
C GLU A 126 -1.57 -11.67 -16.76
N ASP A 127 -0.24 -11.73 -16.86
CA ASP A 127 0.54 -12.97 -16.86
C ASP A 127 1.43 -13.13 -15.61
N GLY A 128 0.98 -12.64 -14.45
CA GLY A 128 1.74 -12.69 -13.21
C GLY A 128 0.88 -12.58 -11.97
N ASP A 129 1.52 -12.58 -10.80
CA ASP A 129 0.88 -12.45 -9.49
C ASP A 129 1.10 -11.06 -8.86
N ASN A 130 1.74 -10.14 -9.57
CA ASN A 130 1.87 -8.76 -9.13
C ASN A 130 0.50 -8.07 -9.12
N TRP A 131 0.29 -7.26 -8.10
CA TRP A 131 -0.90 -6.43 -8.02
C TRP A 131 -0.62 -5.14 -7.26
N CYS A 132 -1.41 -4.12 -7.57
CA CYS A 132 -1.37 -2.83 -6.91
C CYS A 132 -2.81 -2.42 -6.58
N TYR A 133 -3.05 -2.09 -5.32
CA TYR A 133 -4.29 -1.49 -4.84
C TYR A 133 -4.01 -0.06 -4.41
N VAL A 134 -4.87 0.87 -4.81
CA VAL A 134 -4.82 2.26 -4.37
C VAL A 134 -6.19 2.75 -3.93
N GLU A 135 -6.24 3.53 -2.86
CA GLU A 135 -7.48 4.06 -2.30
C GLU A 135 -7.32 5.55 -2.02
N LYS A 136 -8.28 6.35 -2.50
CA LYS A 136 -8.31 7.78 -2.25
C LYS A 136 -8.52 8.03 -0.75
N LEU A 137 -7.66 8.85 -0.15
CA LEU A 137 -7.79 9.27 1.26
C LEU A 137 -8.41 10.66 1.35
N GLU A 138 -7.85 11.59 0.57
CA GLU A 138 -8.26 12.99 0.47
C GLU A 138 -7.72 13.56 -0.85
N ASP A 139 -8.08 14.81 -1.17
CA ASP A 139 -7.43 15.59 -2.22
C ASP A 139 -5.90 15.47 -2.10
N ASN A 140 -5.30 15.07 -3.21
CA ASN A 140 -3.90 14.74 -3.45
C ASN A 140 -3.33 13.55 -2.67
N TRP A 141 -4.10 12.89 -1.78
CA TRP A 141 -3.60 11.81 -0.92
C TRP A 141 -4.24 10.47 -1.22
N TYR A 142 -3.40 9.45 -1.35
CA TYR A 142 -3.81 8.08 -1.65
C TYR A 142 -3.08 7.09 -0.77
N TYR A 143 -3.77 6.05 -0.33
CA TYR A 143 -3.17 4.84 0.21
C TYR A 143 -2.74 3.93 -0.94
N PHE A 144 -1.68 3.17 -0.75
CA PHE A 144 -1.31 2.08 -1.65
C PHE A 144 -0.90 0.80 -0.91
N GLU A 145 -1.15 -0.31 -1.57
CA GLU A 145 -0.58 -1.63 -1.27
C GLU A 145 -0.15 -2.30 -2.57
N VAL A 146 1.07 -2.84 -2.59
CA VAL A 146 1.61 -3.56 -3.74
C VAL A 146 2.17 -4.90 -3.29
N SER A 147 2.01 -5.91 -4.14
CA SER A 147 2.71 -7.19 -4.06
C SER A 147 3.49 -7.40 -5.35
N PHE A 148 4.74 -7.83 -5.20
CA PHE A 148 5.63 -8.32 -6.25
C PHE A 148 5.79 -9.84 -6.17
#